data_AF-A0A1I0NE03-F1
#
_entry.id   AF-A0A1I0NE03-F1
#
_cell.length_a   1.000
_cell.length_b   1.000
_cell.length_c   1.000
_cell.angle_alpha   90.00
_cell.angle_beta   90.00
_cell.angle_gamma   90.00
#
_symmetry.space_group_name_H-M   'P 1'
#
loop_
_entity.id
_entity.type
_entity.pdbx_description
1 polymer ?
#
loop_
_entity_poly.entity_id
_entity_poly.type
_entity_poly.pdbx_seq_one_letter_code
_entity_poly.pdbx_strand_id
1 'polypeptide(L)'
;MTDDRERWNDRYDRPDDDRDPDPIPELERRIDALPDGRALDVATGLGANAVYLADHGYDVDAVDISDVALERARDRAADRGVDVNWLRSDLADFDPGRERYDLITVRYFAALEHLPDLKAALAPGGALVYEHHLRSSDPVAGPSSDRYRYRSNDLLRACLDLTIDVYEERRRPVDGGADDGGDAEAVATLVARKSCGGTQSYPLLARDGDES
;
A
#
# COMPACT_ATOMS: atom_id res chain seq x y z
N MET A 1 13.33 -6.71 -18.73
CA MET A 1 13.52 -5.44 -17.99
C MET A 1 13.14 -4.21 -18.82
N THR A 2 13.27 -4.18 -20.16
CA THR A 2 12.79 -3.05 -20.98
C THR A 2 11.26 -2.92 -21.08
N ASP A 3 10.50 -3.97 -20.75
CA ASP A 3 9.06 -4.08 -21.01
C ASP A 3 8.15 -3.56 -19.86
N ASP A 4 8.59 -3.61 -18.60
CA ASP A 4 7.71 -3.28 -17.46
C ASP A 4 7.44 -1.77 -17.35
N ARG A 5 8.46 -0.92 -17.58
CA ARG A 5 8.30 0.54 -17.56
C ARG A 5 7.36 1.01 -18.66
N GLU A 6 7.59 0.57 -19.89
CA GLU A 6 6.76 0.96 -21.04
C GLU A 6 5.30 0.52 -20.81
N ARG A 7 5.09 -0.71 -20.34
CA ARG A 7 3.76 -1.20 -19.96
C ARG A 7 3.05 -0.31 -18.92
N TRP A 8 3.75 0.12 -17.87
CA TRP A 8 3.14 0.97 -16.84
C TRP A 8 2.94 2.40 -17.30
N ASN A 9 3.88 2.99 -18.05
CA ASN A 9 3.68 4.29 -18.70
C ASN A 9 2.43 4.24 -19.59
N ASP A 10 2.29 3.25 -20.47
CA ASP A 10 1.12 3.08 -21.35
C ASP A 10 -0.19 2.88 -20.59
N ARG A 11 -0.15 2.26 -19.41
CA ARG A 11 -1.33 2.11 -18.54
C ARG A 11 -1.73 3.46 -17.96
N TYR A 12 -0.78 4.21 -17.43
CA TYR A 12 -1.03 5.49 -16.76
C TYR A 12 -1.25 6.63 -17.74
N ASP A 13 -0.83 6.52 -19.00
CA ASP A 13 -1.08 7.55 -20.01
C ASP A 13 -2.55 7.62 -20.47
N ARG A 14 -3.32 6.55 -20.23
CA ARG A 14 -4.73 6.50 -20.63
C ARG A 14 -5.57 7.58 -19.92
N PRO A 15 -6.48 8.24 -20.64
CA PRO A 15 -7.29 9.35 -20.10
C PRO A 15 -8.49 8.90 -19.23
N ASP A 16 -8.76 7.59 -19.12
CA ASP A 16 -9.99 7.07 -18.51
C ASP A 16 -10.05 7.12 -16.97
N ASP A 17 -9.06 7.70 -16.27
CA ASP A 17 -9.07 7.75 -14.79
C ASP A 17 -8.47 9.07 -14.26
N ASP A 18 -9.21 10.16 -14.49
CA ASP A 18 -8.92 11.48 -13.91
C ASP A 18 -9.35 11.58 -12.43
N ARG A 19 -9.95 10.53 -11.85
CA ARG A 19 -10.32 10.52 -10.44
C ARG A 19 -9.07 10.41 -9.57
N ASP A 20 -9.05 11.15 -8.48
CA ASP A 20 -8.04 10.94 -7.45
C ASP A 20 -8.20 9.54 -6.85
N PRO A 21 -7.13 8.73 -6.84
CA PRO A 21 -7.19 7.42 -6.22
C PRO A 21 -7.30 7.56 -4.70
N ASP A 22 -8.20 6.79 -4.11
CA ASP A 22 -8.29 6.71 -2.66
C ASP A 22 -7.10 5.90 -2.10
N PRO A 23 -6.54 6.29 -0.94
CA PRO A 23 -5.54 5.50 -0.23
C PRO A 23 -6.12 4.14 0.25
N ILE A 24 -5.27 3.29 0.82
CA ILE A 24 -5.73 2.03 1.44
C ILE A 24 -6.74 2.38 2.57
N PRO A 25 -7.96 1.81 2.61
CA PRO A 25 -8.93 2.20 3.63
C PRO A 25 -8.49 1.96 5.09
N GLU A 26 -7.69 0.91 5.33
CA GLU A 26 -7.12 0.67 6.66
C GLU A 26 -5.97 1.63 7.00
N LEU A 27 -5.36 2.29 6.00
CA LEU A 27 -4.43 3.40 6.24
C LEU A 27 -5.19 4.59 6.82
N GLU A 28 -6.29 4.99 6.18
CA GLU A 28 -7.09 6.13 6.62
C GLU A 28 -7.69 5.89 8.01
N ARG A 29 -8.31 4.73 8.21
CA ARG A 29 -8.97 4.37 9.48
C ARG A 29 -8.05 4.35 10.68
N ARG A 30 -6.73 4.21 10.47
CA ARG A 30 -5.75 3.97 11.52
C ARG A 30 -4.66 5.01 11.57
N ILE A 31 -4.75 6.08 10.77
CA ILE A 31 -3.68 7.06 10.65
C ILE A 31 -3.21 7.58 12.02
N ASP A 32 -4.15 7.87 12.93
CA ASP A 32 -3.86 8.34 14.30
C ASP A 32 -3.22 7.28 15.22
N ALA A 33 -3.30 6.00 14.85
CA ALA A 33 -2.74 4.88 15.61
C ALA A 33 -1.46 4.30 15.00
N LEU A 34 -1.09 4.76 13.80
CA LEU A 34 0.15 4.37 13.13
C LEU A 34 1.31 5.21 13.68
N PRO A 35 2.56 4.70 13.61
CA PRO A 35 3.73 5.50 13.97
C PRO A 35 3.84 6.73 13.06
N ASP A 36 4.08 7.89 13.65
CA ASP A 36 4.48 9.09 12.91
C ASP A 36 5.93 8.97 12.43
N GLY A 37 6.31 9.80 11.45
CA GLY A 37 7.71 9.95 11.04
C GLY A 37 7.91 9.75 9.55
N ARG A 38 8.87 8.89 9.19
CA ARG A 38 9.26 8.69 7.80
C ARG A 38 8.49 7.53 7.18
N ALA A 39 7.89 7.76 6.01
CA ALA A 39 7.11 6.77 5.29
C ALA A 39 7.71 6.40 3.92
N LEU A 40 7.48 5.16 3.50
CA LEU A 40 7.74 4.68 2.14
C LEU A 40 6.45 4.18 1.49
N ASP A 41 6.06 4.73 0.34
CA ASP A 41 5.00 4.18 -0.52
C ASP A 41 5.61 3.44 -1.71
N VAL A 42 5.38 2.13 -1.74
CA VAL A 42 6.03 1.19 -2.67
C VAL A 42 5.12 0.93 -3.86
N ALA A 43 5.64 1.13 -5.08
CA ALA A 43 4.87 1.11 -6.32
C ALA A 43 3.68 2.08 -6.20
N THR A 44 4.03 3.35 -5.91
CA THR A 44 3.09 4.40 -5.50
C THR A 44 2.03 4.73 -6.57
N GLY A 45 2.31 4.41 -7.84
CA GLY A 45 1.44 4.74 -8.95
C GLY A 45 1.14 6.24 -9.00
N LEU A 46 -0.14 6.58 -8.88
CA LEU A 46 -0.63 7.96 -8.91
C LEU A 46 -0.53 8.68 -7.54
N GLY A 47 0.11 8.08 -6.54
CA GLY A 47 0.44 8.76 -5.29
C GLY A 47 -0.65 8.72 -4.21
N ALA A 48 -1.63 7.81 -4.30
CA ALA A 48 -2.79 7.78 -3.39
C ALA A 48 -2.38 7.77 -1.90
N ASN A 49 -1.53 6.82 -1.52
CA ASN A 49 -1.05 6.72 -0.14
C ASN A 49 0.00 7.79 0.15
N ALA A 50 0.95 8.00 -0.77
CA ALA A 50 2.02 8.98 -0.59
C ALA A 50 1.52 10.40 -0.30
N VAL A 51 0.56 10.89 -1.08
CA VAL A 51 -0.04 12.21 -0.91
C VAL A 51 -0.87 12.27 0.36
N TYR A 52 -1.65 11.22 0.67
CA TYR A 52 -2.41 11.13 1.93
C TYR A 52 -1.49 11.21 3.15
N LEU A 53 -0.38 10.48 3.14
CA LEU A 53 0.60 10.47 4.23
C LEU A 53 1.28 11.84 4.38
N ALA A 54 1.70 12.47 3.29
CA ALA A 54 2.31 13.80 3.36
C ALA A 54 1.32 14.85 3.90
N ASP A 55 0.04 14.75 3.56
CA ASP A 55 -1.02 15.61 4.12
C ASP A 55 -1.20 15.41 5.63
N HIS A 56 -0.86 14.22 6.15
CA HIS A 56 -0.86 13.90 7.58
C HIS A 56 0.50 14.10 8.25
N GLY A 57 1.43 14.82 7.60
CA GLY A 57 2.69 15.26 8.21
C GLY A 57 3.84 14.25 8.17
N TYR A 58 3.70 13.16 7.42
CA TYR A 58 4.80 12.21 7.19
C TYR A 58 5.87 12.78 6.26
N ASP A 59 7.13 12.39 6.49
CA ASP A 59 8.22 12.57 5.53
C ASP A 59 8.22 11.39 4.55
N VAL A 60 7.74 11.60 3.32
CA VAL A 60 7.37 10.52 2.41
C VAL A 60 8.38 10.34 1.28
N ASP A 61 8.93 9.13 1.18
CA ASP A 61 9.53 8.60 -0.05
C ASP A 61 8.49 7.78 -0.81
N ALA A 62 8.34 8.05 -2.11
CA ALA A 62 7.37 7.35 -2.95
C ALA A 62 8.06 6.82 -4.22
N VAL A 63 8.08 5.50 -4.40
CA VAL A 63 8.84 4.84 -5.47
C VAL A 63 7.93 4.20 -6.50
N ASP A 64 8.19 4.47 -7.77
CA ASP A 64 7.55 3.78 -8.89
C ASP A 64 8.51 3.67 -10.09
N ILE A 65 8.26 2.70 -10.96
CA ILE A 65 9.02 2.53 -12.20
C ILE A 65 8.54 3.48 -13.31
N SER A 66 7.28 3.90 -13.25
CA SER A 66 6.59 4.69 -14.26
C SER A 66 6.88 6.18 -14.14
N ASP A 67 7.49 6.75 -15.18
CA ASP A 67 7.70 8.20 -15.29
C ASP A 67 6.37 8.96 -15.30
N VAL A 68 5.41 8.45 -16.08
CA VAL A 68 4.07 9.06 -16.26
C VAL A 68 3.29 9.06 -14.96
N ALA A 69 3.39 7.99 -14.17
CA ALA A 69 2.70 7.90 -12.88
C ALA A 69 3.25 8.93 -11.90
N LEU A 70 4.58 9.01 -11.80
CA LEU A 70 5.25 9.96 -10.90
C LEU A 70 5.03 11.42 -11.31
N GLU A 71 4.96 11.73 -12.60
CA GLU A 71 4.58 13.07 -13.07
C GLU A 71 3.16 13.44 -12.62
N ARG A 72 2.18 12.57 -12.87
CA ARG A 72 0.79 12.81 -12.43
C ARG A 72 0.64 12.83 -10.91
N ALA A 73 1.45 12.06 -10.18
CA ALA A 73 1.44 12.07 -8.72
C ALA A 73 2.02 13.38 -8.14
N ARG A 74 3.06 13.94 -8.80
CA ARG A 74 3.62 15.26 -8.46
C ARG A 74 2.60 16.37 -8.63
N ASP A 75 1.86 16.37 -9.74
CA ASP A 75 0.82 17.38 -9.99
C ASP A 75 -0.25 17.34 -8.88
N ARG A 76 -0.69 16.13 -8.48
CA ARG A 76 -1.63 15.96 -7.37
C ARG A 76 -1.09 16.44 -6.02
N ALA A 77 0.17 16.14 -5.73
CA ALA A 77 0.80 16.64 -4.50
C ALA A 77 0.88 18.17 -4.50
N ALA A 78 1.22 18.78 -5.63
CA ALA A 78 1.24 20.23 -5.80
C ALA A 78 -0.15 20.86 -5.61
N ASP A 79 -1.20 20.24 -6.14
CA ASP A 79 -2.59 20.69 -5.97
C ASP A 79 -3.04 20.65 -4.50
N ARG A 80 -2.53 19.71 -3.70
CA ARG A 80 -2.78 19.63 -2.25
C ARG A 80 -1.79 20.42 -1.40
N GLY A 81 -0.75 20.99 -2.00
CA GLY A 81 0.27 21.77 -1.31
C GLY A 81 1.17 20.95 -0.37
N VAL A 82 1.36 19.66 -0.66
CA VAL A 82 2.19 18.74 0.15
C VAL A 82 3.47 18.37 -0.60
N ASP A 83 4.52 18.04 0.15
CA ASP A 83 5.81 17.63 -0.41
C ASP A 83 6.02 16.12 -0.27
N VAL A 84 6.54 15.49 -1.31
CA VAL A 84 6.83 14.05 -1.37
C VAL A 84 8.11 13.87 -2.18
N ASN A 85 9.03 13.03 -1.68
CA ASN A 85 10.21 12.66 -2.43
C ASN A 85 9.92 11.53 -3.42
N TRP A 86 9.73 11.88 -4.69
CA TRP A 86 9.38 10.96 -5.77
C TRP A 86 10.61 10.29 -6.40
N LEU A 87 10.72 8.98 -6.23
CA LEU A 87 11.85 8.16 -6.64
C LEU A 87 11.48 7.28 -7.84
N ARG A 88 12.09 7.54 -9.00
CA ARG A 88 11.94 6.67 -10.17
C ARG A 88 12.92 5.49 -10.08
N SER A 89 12.43 4.30 -9.75
CA SER A 89 13.24 3.09 -9.67
C SER A 89 12.42 1.84 -10.00
N ASP A 90 13.08 0.83 -10.57
CA ASP A 90 12.59 -0.54 -10.47
C ASP A 90 12.77 -1.00 -9.01
N LEU A 91 11.77 -1.70 -8.46
CA LEU A 91 11.86 -2.24 -7.11
C LEU A 91 12.85 -3.39 -6.99
N ALA A 92 13.19 -4.05 -8.10
CA ALA A 92 14.29 -5.03 -8.12
C ALA A 92 15.66 -4.38 -7.84
N ASP A 93 15.81 -3.10 -8.16
CA ASP A 93 17.07 -2.34 -8.00
C ASP A 93 17.01 -1.35 -6.82
N PHE A 94 15.84 -1.15 -6.21
CA PHE A 94 15.63 -0.19 -5.14
C PHE A 94 16.08 -0.75 -3.79
N ASP A 95 17.00 -0.04 -3.11
CA ASP A 95 17.42 -0.37 -1.75
C ASP A 95 16.71 0.54 -0.72
N PRO A 96 15.69 0.03 0.00
CA PRO A 96 15.02 0.80 1.05
C PRO A 96 15.90 0.97 2.30
N GLY A 97 17.01 0.23 2.40
CA GLY A 97 17.92 0.18 3.53
C GLY A 97 17.37 -0.57 4.73
N ARG A 98 17.83 -0.22 5.93
CA ARG A 98 17.48 -0.90 7.18
C ARG A 98 17.03 0.11 8.22
N GLU A 99 15.96 -0.21 8.92
CA GLU A 99 15.46 0.56 10.07
C GLU A 99 15.34 2.07 9.81
N ARG A 100 14.79 2.42 8.65
CA ARG A 100 14.65 3.80 8.15
C ARG A 100 13.24 4.36 8.17
N TYR A 101 12.23 3.49 8.08
CA TYR A 101 10.84 3.92 7.89
C TYR A 101 9.97 3.50 9.07
N ASP A 102 9.23 4.45 9.61
CA ASP A 102 8.23 4.25 10.64
C ASP A 102 6.95 3.64 10.04
N LEU A 103 6.70 3.89 8.76
CA LEU A 103 5.57 3.34 8.01
C LEU A 103 5.95 2.93 6.59
N ILE A 104 5.52 1.75 6.14
CA ILE A 104 5.65 1.32 4.75
C ILE A 104 4.26 0.95 4.24
N THR A 105 3.90 1.44 3.05
CA THR A 105 2.63 1.13 2.39
C THR A 105 2.88 0.43 1.05
N VAL A 106 2.04 -0.57 0.74
CA VAL A 106 2.07 -1.29 -0.54
C VAL A 106 0.63 -1.52 -0.98
N ARG A 107 0.26 -1.09 -2.19
CA ARG A 107 -1.10 -1.31 -2.72
C ARG A 107 -1.06 -1.87 -4.13
N TYR A 108 -1.77 -2.98 -4.35
CA TYR A 108 -1.95 -3.63 -5.67
C TYR A 108 -0.68 -4.00 -6.45
N PHE A 109 0.49 -3.89 -5.83
CA PHE A 109 1.74 -4.42 -6.32
C PHE A 109 2.02 -5.78 -5.68
N ALA A 110 2.47 -6.77 -6.48
CA ALA A 110 2.77 -8.11 -6.01
C ALA A 110 4.22 -8.18 -5.49
N ALA A 111 4.41 -7.84 -4.22
CA ALA A 111 5.69 -7.56 -3.59
C ALA A 111 6.22 -8.68 -2.68
N LEU A 112 5.66 -9.89 -2.69
CA LEU A 112 6.08 -10.95 -1.74
C LEU A 112 7.58 -11.22 -1.78
N GLU A 113 8.21 -11.12 -2.95
CA GLU A 113 9.66 -11.31 -3.10
C GLU A 113 10.49 -10.16 -2.49
N HIS A 114 9.93 -8.95 -2.41
CA HIS A 114 10.58 -7.77 -1.83
C HIS A 114 10.29 -7.60 -0.34
N LEU A 115 9.31 -8.33 0.22
CA LEU A 115 8.94 -8.22 1.63
C LEU A 115 10.10 -8.40 2.62
N PRO A 116 11.09 -9.29 2.42
CA PRO A 116 12.23 -9.37 3.33
C PRO A 116 12.97 -8.03 3.50
N ASP A 117 13.22 -7.32 2.40
CA ASP A 117 13.93 -6.04 2.43
C ASP A 117 13.05 -4.91 2.98
N LEU A 118 11.76 -4.90 2.61
CA LEU A 118 10.80 -3.94 3.17
C LEU A 118 10.67 -4.11 4.70
N LYS A 119 10.58 -5.35 5.20
CA LYS A 119 10.55 -5.64 6.64
C LYS A 119 11.86 -5.27 7.33
N ALA A 120 13.00 -5.43 6.66
CA ALA A 120 14.28 -4.97 7.18
C ALA A 120 14.36 -3.44 7.27
N ALA A 121 13.74 -2.73 6.32
CA ALA A 121 13.69 -1.28 6.25
C ALA A 121 12.79 -0.63 7.30
N LEU A 122 11.80 -1.35 7.85
CA LEU A 122 11.01 -0.85 8.98
C LEU A 122 11.89 -0.54 10.19
N ALA A 123 11.71 0.63 10.79
CA ALA A 123 12.27 0.97 12.09
C ALA A 123 11.70 0.04 13.20
N PRO A 124 12.39 -0.11 14.34
CA PRO A 124 11.82 -0.78 15.51
C PRO A 124 10.46 -0.17 15.88
N GLY A 125 9.39 -0.98 15.92
CA GLY A 125 8.02 -0.51 16.16
C GLY A 125 7.29 0.03 14.92
N GLY A 126 7.96 0.15 13.78
CA GLY A 126 7.38 0.61 12.51
C GLY A 126 6.29 -0.33 11.98
N ALA A 127 5.42 0.20 11.12
CA ALA A 127 4.25 -0.50 10.59
C ALA A 127 4.31 -0.75 9.08
N LEU A 128 3.78 -1.89 8.65
CA LEU A 128 3.49 -2.23 7.26
C LEU A 128 1.98 -2.23 7.04
N VAL A 129 1.50 -1.46 6.08
CA VAL A 129 0.11 -1.49 5.60
C VAL A 129 0.11 -2.00 4.16
N TYR A 130 -0.51 -3.16 3.93
CA TYR A 130 -0.47 -3.82 2.63
C TYR A 130 -1.87 -4.27 2.20
N GLU A 131 -2.34 -3.77 1.05
CA GLU A 131 -3.51 -4.29 0.36
C GLU A 131 -3.18 -4.89 -1.02
N HIS A 132 -3.69 -6.09 -1.31
CA HIS A 132 -3.48 -6.73 -2.62
C HIS A 132 -4.68 -7.57 -3.07
N HIS A 133 -4.80 -7.79 -4.38
CA HIS A 133 -5.87 -8.59 -4.97
C HIS A 133 -5.72 -10.08 -4.63
N LEU A 134 -6.86 -10.72 -4.38
CA LEU A 134 -6.97 -12.16 -4.14
C LEU A 134 -7.48 -12.90 -5.37
N ARG A 135 -7.09 -14.17 -5.46
CA ARG A 135 -7.78 -15.16 -6.28
C ARG A 135 -9.14 -15.46 -5.64
N SER A 136 -10.17 -15.56 -6.46
CA SER A 136 -11.54 -15.75 -6.02
C SER A 136 -12.21 -16.83 -6.85
N SER A 137 -13.04 -17.66 -6.21
CA SER A 137 -13.97 -18.54 -6.92
C SER A 137 -15.19 -17.80 -7.46
N ASP A 138 -15.50 -16.64 -6.88
CA ASP A 138 -16.56 -15.74 -7.32
C ASP A 138 -16.00 -14.73 -8.35
N PRO A 139 -16.83 -14.24 -9.30
CA PRO A 139 -16.44 -13.16 -10.21
C PRO A 139 -15.97 -11.92 -9.44
N VAL A 140 -14.83 -11.37 -9.81
CA VAL A 140 -14.22 -10.21 -9.13
C VAL A 140 -13.44 -9.30 -10.08
N ALA A 141 -13.55 -8.00 -9.83
CA ALA A 141 -12.86 -6.97 -10.58
C ALA A 141 -11.34 -7.01 -10.32
N GLY A 142 -10.59 -6.20 -11.07
CA GLY A 142 -9.13 -6.12 -10.99
C GLY A 142 -8.41 -6.95 -12.07
N PRO A 143 -7.15 -7.38 -11.83
CA PRO A 143 -6.35 -8.09 -12.82
C PRO A 143 -7.05 -9.35 -13.37
N SER A 144 -7.10 -9.50 -14.69
CA SER A 144 -7.74 -10.67 -15.33
C SER A 144 -6.95 -11.97 -15.19
N SER A 145 -5.72 -11.91 -14.68
CA SER A 145 -4.83 -13.07 -14.52
C SER A 145 -4.46 -13.33 -13.07
N ASP A 146 -4.52 -14.60 -12.67
CA ASP A 146 -4.04 -15.14 -11.39
C ASP A 146 -2.56 -14.86 -11.09
N ARG A 147 -1.77 -14.47 -12.10
CA ARG A 147 -0.37 -14.06 -11.93
C ARG A 147 -0.23 -12.86 -10.99
N TYR A 148 -1.23 -11.97 -10.97
CA TYR A 148 -1.23 -10.74 -10.18
C TYR A 148 -2.22 -10.81 -9.01
N ARG A 149 -2.52 -12.03 -8.55
CA ARG A 149 -3.46 -12.30 -7.46
C ARG A 149 -2.86 -13.29 -6.48
N TYR A 150 -2.93 -12.96 -5.20
CA TYR A 150 -2.51 -13.84 -4.12
C TYR A 150 -3.53 -14.94 -3.87
N ARG A 151 -3.05 -16.11 -3.44
CA ARG A 151 -3.92 -17.14 -2.86
C ARG A 151 -4.29 -16.72 -1.45
N SER A 152 -5.35 -17.36 -0.93
CA SER A 152 -5.77 -17.13 0.45
C SER A 152 -4.62 -17.40 1.42
N ASN A 153 -4.41 -16.44 2.31
CA ASN A 153 -3.40 -16.36 3.35
C ASN A 153 -1.95 -16.26 2.87
N ASP A 154 -1.67 -16.04 1.58
CA ASP A 154 -0.29 -15.84 1.13
C ASP A 154 0.34 -14.62 1.81
N LEU A 155 -0.39 -13.50 1.86
CA LEU A 155 0.08 -12.26 2.49
C LEU A 155 0.27 -12.44 4.02
N LEU A 156 -0.69 -13.07 4.69
CA LEU A 156 -0.57 -13.39 6.12
C LEU A 156 0.69 -14.23 6.39
N ARG A 157 0.85 -15.35 5.69
CA ARG A 157 1.98 -16.27 5.90
C ARG A 157 3.32 -15.60 5.68
N ALA A 158 3.42 -14.69 4.71
CA ALA A 158 4.65 -13.94 4.44
C ALA A 158 5.02 -12.92 5.53
N CYS A 159 4.08 -12.58 6.42
CA CYS A 159 4.24 -11.56 7.46
C CYS A 159 4.11 -12.11 8.89
N LEU A 160 4.08 -13.44 9.10
CA LEU A 160 3.96 -14.04 10.43
C LEU A 160 5.18 -13.81 11.34
N ASP A 161 6.26 -13.26 10.81
CA ASP A 161 7.42 -12.75 11.55
C ASP A 161 7.22 -11.33 12.10
N LEU A 162 6.14 -10.66 11.72
CA LEU A 162 5.68 -9.40 12.30
C LEU A 162 4.54 -9.64 13.30
N THR A 163 4.22 -8.64 14.10
CA THR A 163 2.99 -8.62 14.89
C THR A 163 1.83 -8.18 14.03
N ILE A 164 0.89 -9.09 13.79
CA ILE A 164 -0.31 -8.79 12.99
C ILE A 164 -1.33 -8.05 13.87
N ASP A 165 -1.58 -6.78 13.56
CA ASP A 165 -2.65 -6.01 14.21
C ASP A 165 -3.99 -6.21 13.49
N VAL A 166 -3.95 -6.30 12.16
CA VAL A 166 -5.11 -6.59 11.30
C VAL A 166 -4.71 -7.54 10.18
N TYR A 167 -5.57 -8.53 9.94
CA TYR A 167 -5.60 -9.25 8.69
C TYR A 167 -7.05 -9.52 8.31
N GLU A 168 -7.42 -9.15 7.09
CA GLU A 168 -8.76 -9.38 6.57
C GLU A 168 -8.68 -9.76 5.08
N GLU A 169 -9.40 -10.82 4.70
CA GLU A 169 -9.71 -11.13 3.30
C GLU A 169 -11.18 -10.86 3.08
N ARG A 170 -11.51 -9.94 2.16
CA ARG A 170 -12.89 -9.50 1.93
C ARG A 170 -13.17 -9.27 0.45
N ARG A 171 -14.46 -9.23 0.12
CA ARG A 171 -14.94 -8.59 -1.11
C ARG A 171 -15.46 -7.20 -0.78
N ARG A 172 -15.19 -6.21 -1.64
CA ARG A 172 -15.80 -4.89 -1.54
C ARG A 172 -16.32 -4.40 -2.88
N PRO A 173 -17.44 -3.65 -2.92
CA PRO A 173 -17.94 -3.04 -4.14
C PRO A 173 -16.89 -2.13 -4.79
N VAL A 174 -16.91 -2.05 -6.12
CA VAL A 174 -16.09 -1.11 -6.89
C VAL A 174 -17.02 -0.19 -7.67
N ASP A 175 -16.85 1.12 -7.52
CA ASP A 175 -17.61 2.10 -8.30
C ASP A 175 -17.27 1.98 -9.79
N GLY A 176 -18.30 1.99 -10.64
CA GLY A 176 -18.13 1.90 -12.10
C GLY A 176 -17.91 0.48 -12.65
N GLY A 177 -18.44 -0.55 -11.97
CA GLY A 177 -18.33 -1.96 -12.36
C GLY A 177 -18.44 -2.22 -13.87
N ALA A 178 -17.47 -2.97 -14.41
CA ALA A 178 -17.48 -3.39 -15.81
C ALA A 178 -18.44 -4.58 -16.01
N ASP A 179 -19.11 -4.62 -17.17
CA ASP A 179 -20.09 -5.66 -17.55
C ASP A 179 -19.56 -7.11 -17.50
N ASP A 180 -18.24 -7.33 -17.44
CA ASP A 180 -17.59 -8.65 -17.43
C ASP A 180 -16.66 -8.90 -16.21
N GLY A 181 -16.58 -7.97 -15.25
CA GLY A 181 -15.62 -8.01 -14.14
C GLY A 181 -16.18 -8.40 -12.78
N GLY A 182 -17.50 -8.42 -12.60
CA GLY A 182 -18.11 -8.44 -11.26
C GLY A 182 -18.12 -7.05 -10.63
N ASP A 183 -19.12 -6.81 -9.79
CA ASP A 183 -19.39 -5.53 -9.09
C ASP A 183 -18.54 -5.31 -7.83
N ALA A 184 -17.64 -6.25 -7.54
CA ALA A 184 -16.78 -6.24 -6.36
C ALA A 184 -15.38 -6.75 -6.68
N GLU A 185 -14.39 -6.29 -5.94
CA GLU A 185 -13.05 -6.87 -5.93
C GLU A 185 -12.84 -7.74 -4.69
N ALA A 186 -12.02 -8.79 -4.79
CA ALA A 186 -11.52 -9.53 -3.64
C ALA A 186 -10.11 -9.06 -3.28
N VAL A 187 -9.90 -8.69 -2.02
CA VAL A 187 -8.65 -8.14 -1.52
C VAL A 187 -8.28 -8.73 -0.16
N ALA A 188 -6.97 -8.86 0.07
CA ALA A 188 -6.41 -9.03 1.40
C ALA A 188 -5.87 -7.68 1.87
N THR A 189 -6.16 -7.30 3.11
CA THR A 189 -5.55 -6.15 3.79
C THR A 189 -4.83 -6.63 5.04
N LEU A 190 -3.61 -6.15 5.24
CA LEU A 190 -2.77 -6.44 6.39
C LEU A 190 -2.24 -5.13 6.99
N VAL A 191 -2.34 -5.01 8.31
CA VAL A 191 -1.61 -4.02 9.11
C VAL A 191 -0.78 -4.80 10.11
N ALA A 192 0.54 -4.65 10.05
CA ALA A 192 1.44 -5.36 10.94
C ALA A 192 2.58 -4.47 11.43
N ARG A 193 3.06 -4.71 12.65
CA ARG A 193 4.15 -3.95 13.26
C ARG A 193 5.41 -4.79 13.44
N LYS A 194 6.56 -4.15 13.30
CA LYS A 194 7.87 -4.74 13.57
C LYS A 194 8.14 -4.75 15.07
N SER A 195 7.74 -5.84 15.71
CA SER A 195 8.01 -6.13 17.12
C SER A 195 9.50 -6.19 17.44
N CYS A 196 9.86 -5.76 18.65
CA CYS A 196 11.22 -5.87 19.18
C CYS A 196 11.34 -7.12 20.05
N GLY A 197 12.07 -8.14 19.58
CA GLY A 197 12.37 -9.34 20.38
C GLY A 197 11.14 -10.13 20.83
N GLY A 198 10.05 -10.10 20.06
CA GLY A 198 8.77 -10.75 20.43
C GLY A 198 7.91 -9.97 21.44
N THR A 199 8.27 -8.71 21.72
CA THR A 199 7.52 -7.82 22.61
C THR A 199 7.08 -6.55 21.89
N GLN A 200 5.90 -6.04 22.25
CA GLN A 200 5.34 -4.81 21.70
C GLN A 200 4.29 -4.19 22.65
N SER A 201 4.10 -2.88 22.56
CA SER A 201 2.97 -2.16 23.15
C SER A 201 1.69 -2.39 22.35
N TYR A 202 0.60 -2.63 23.06
CA TYR A 202 -0.73 -2.79 22.49
C TYR A 202 -1.60 -1.60 22.92
N PRO A 203 -2.50 -1.11 22.05
CA PRO A 203 -3.48 -0.12 22.45
C PRO A 203 -4.27 -0.62 23.67
N LEU A 204 -4.51 0.27 24.63
CA LEU A 204 -5.47 -0.03 25.69
C LEU A 204 -6.86 -0.09 25.04
N LEU A 205 -7.54 -1.22 25.19
CA LEU A 205 -8.97 -1.29 24.87
C LEU A 205 -9.67 -0.24 25.73
N ALA A 206 -10.35 0.70 25.09
CA ALA A 206 -11.25 1.61 25.79
C ALA A 206 -12.23 0.75 26.61
N ARG A 207 -12.43 1.11 27.87
CA ARG A 207 -13.47 0.47 28.67
C ARG A 207 -14.81 0.91 28.06
N ASP A 208 -15.70 -0.04 27.80
CA ASP A 208 -17.08 0.27 27.39
C ASP A 208 -17.67 1.29 28.38
N GLY A 209 -17.90 2.53 27.94
CA GLY A 209 -18.58 3.56 28.73
C GLY A 209 -17.90 4.93 28.93
N ASP A 210 -16.71 5.19 28.36
CA ASP A 210 -16.17 6.57 28.30
C ASP A 210 -16.51 7.21 26.95
N GLU A 211 -17.81 7.44 26.71
CA GLU A 211 -18.25 8.53 25.83
C GLU A 211 -18.39 9.77 26.72
N SER A 212 -17.50 10.75 26.53
CA SER A 212 -17.63 12.11 27.10
C SER A 212 -18.29 13.03 26.08
#